data_AF-A0A496PB17-F1
#
_entry.id   AF-A0A496PB17-F1
#
_cell.length_a   1.000
_cell.length_b   1.000
_cell.length_c   1.000
_cell.angle_alpha   90.00
_cell.angle_beta   90.00
_cell.angle_gamma   90.00
#
_symmetry.space_group_name_H-M   'P 1'
#
loop_
_entity.id
_entity.type
_entity.pdbx_description
1 polymer ?
#
loop_
_entity_poly.entity_id
_entity_poly.type
_entity_poly.pdbx_seq_one_letter_code
_entity_poly.pdbx_strand_id
1 'polypeptide(L)'
;MIYKLLRYAIAILFGSMGYVGADALSTLMVSIWDEKMLQMGVFGISAVMILYYTISILLAAFIGYLVSQYILRIGLRVAKQIERILSRVPSQQLVAGTIGLLFGLIIANLIGMAFERVPIIGSYLPIVLSAVLG
;
A
#
# COMPACT_ATOMS: atom_id res chain seq x y z
N MET A 1 10.09 18.23 13.42
CA MET A 1 10.66 16.89 13.63
C MET A 1 9.82 15.77 12.99
N ILE A 2 8.49 15.79 13.12
CA ILE A 2 7.56 14.81 12.48
C ILE A 2 7.79 14.59 10.97
N TYR A 3 8.03 15.64 10.18
CA TYR A 3 8.24 15.49 8.74
C TYR A 3 9.47 14.68 8.37
N LYS A 4 10.54 14.76 9.18
CA LYS A 4 11.74 13.94 8.97
C LYS A 4 11.42 12.48 9.29
N LEU A 5 10.74 12.22 10.42
CA LEU A 5 10.35 10.87 10.84
C LEU A 5 9.45 10.18 9.78
N LEU A 6 8.42 10.88 9.31
CA LEU A 6 7.48 10.34 8.33
C LEU A 6 8.16 10.08 6.97
N ARG A 7 9.13 10.92 6.60
CA ARG A 7 9.93 10.70 5.39
C ARG A 7 10.81 9.45 5.48
N TYR A 8 11.44 9.21 6.63
CA TYR A 8 12.20 7.98 6.86
C TYR A 8 11.28 6.75 6.86
N ALA A 9 10.11 6.83 7.49
CA ALA A 9 9.13 5.74 7.46
C ALA A 9 8.68 5.38 6.03
N ILE A 10 8.37 6.39 5.21
CA ILE A 10 8.01 6.19 3.79
C ILE A 10 9.20 5.59 3.01
N ALA A 11 10.43 6.06 3.24
CA ALA A 11 11.61 5.53 2.57
C ALA A 11 11.86 4.05 2.93
N ILE A 12 11.64 3.66 4.20
CA ILE A 12 11.76 2.25 4.63
C ILE A 12 10.68 1.39 4.00
N LEU A 13 9.42 1.87 3.95
CA LEU A 13 8.33 1.17 3.28
C LEU A 13 8.61 0.95 1.79
N PHE A 14 9.03 2.00 1.08
CA PHE A 14 9.42 1.87 -0.33
C PHE A 14 10.66 0.99 -0.52
N GLY A 15 11.60 0.98 0.41
CA GLY A 15 12.72 0.04 0.41
C GLY A 15 12.25 -1.42 0.51
N SER A 16 11.32 -1.72 1.43
CA SER A 16 10.73 -3.06 1.56
C SER A 16 9.94 -3.47 0.32
N MET A 17 9.19 -2.53 -0.27
CA MET A 17 8.43 -2.75 -1.51
C MET A 17 9.36 -2.93 -2.71
N GLY A 18 10.52 -2.27 -2.71
CA GLY A 18 11.60 -2.48 -3.68
C GLY A 18 12.23 -3.86 -3.58
N TYR A 19 12.41 -4.38 -2.37
CA TYR A 19 12.88 -5.76 -2.17
C TYR A 19 11.87 -6.78 -2.70
N VAL A 20 10.59 -6.64 -2.34
CA VAL A 20 9.52 -7.52 -2.84
C VAL A 20 9.37 -7.39 -4.37
N GLY A 21 9.50 -6.18 -4.91
CA GLY A 21 9.50 -5.94 -6.35
C GLY A 21 10.70 -6.58 -7.05
N ALA A 22 11.89 -6.52 -6.45
CA ALA A 22 13.09 -7.19 -6.97
C ALA A 22 12.92 -8.71 -6.99
N ASP A 23 12.25 -9.29 -6.00
CA ASP A 23 11.94 -10.71 -5.94
C ASP A 23 10.88 -11.14 -6.97
N ALA A 24 9.86 -10.30 -7.20
CA ALA A 24 8.89 -10.53 -8.27
C ALA A 24 9.54 -10.42 -9.66
N LEU A 25 10.47 -9.48 -9.86
CA LEU A 25 11.19 -9.29 -11.12
C LEU A 25 12.30 -10.33 -11.34
N SER A 26 12.92 -10.84 -10.27
CA SER A 26 13.93 -11.90 -10.37
C SER A 26 13.32 -13.17 -10.96
N THR A 27 12.09 -13.51 -10.58
CA THR A 27 11.33 -14.64 -11.15
C THR A 27 11.16 -14.53 -12.68
N LEU A 28 11.01 -13.31 -13.21
CA LEU A 28 10.94 -13.06 -14.65
C LEU A 28 12.32 -13.02 -15.33
N MET A 29 13.37 -12.61 -14.60
CA MET A 29 14.75 -12.52 -15.09
C MET A 29 15.48 -13.86 -15.12
N VAL A 30 15.07 -14.86 -14.35
CA VAL A 30 15.68 -16.22 -14.35
C VAL A 30 15.65 -16.84 -15.75
N SER A 31 14.60 -16.59 -16.53
CA SER A 31 14.47 -17.10 -17.92
C SER A 31 15.53 -16.55 -18.90
N ILE A 32 16.18 -15.43 -18.58
CA ILE A 32 17.14 -14.75 -19.48
C ILE A 32 18.59 -15.01 -19.02
N TRP A 33 18.78 -15.40 -17.76
CA TRP A 33 20.09 -15.47 -17.11
C TRP A 33 20.70 -16.87 -17.06
N ASP A 34 19.89 -17.92 -17.23
CA ASP A 34 20.27 -19.33 -17.04
C ASP A 34 21.51 -19.73 -17.87
N GLU A 35 21.56 -19.37 -19.15
CA GLU A 35 22.62 -19.78 -20.08
C GLU A 35 24.02 -19.21 -19.75
N LYS A 36 24.09 -18.01 -19.15
CA LYS A 36 25.36 -17.34 -18.80
C LYS A 36 25.78 -17.54 -17.35
N MET A 37 24.85 -17.77 -16.42
CA MET A 37 25.17 -17.95 -15.00
C MET A 37 25.70 -19.35 -14.66
N LEU A 38 25.30 -20.39 -15.40
CA LEU A 38 25.78 -21.75 -15.22
C LEU A 38 27.31 -21.90 -15.45
N GLN A 39 27.94 -20.96 -16.16
CA GLN A 39 29.37 -20.97 -16.44
C GLN A 39 30.25 -20.33 -15.34
N MET A 40 29.67 -19.61 -14.37
CA MET A 40 30.41 -18.81 -13.37
C MET A 40 30.63 -19.53 -12.02
N GLY A 41 30.14 -20.76 -11.86
CA GLY A 41 30.25 -21.51 -10.61
C GLY A 41 29.38 -20.95 -9.46
N VAL A 42 29.22 -21.74 -8.39
CA VAL A 42 28.29 -21.46 -7.27
C VAL A 42 28.55 -20.10 -6.61
N PHE A 43 29.82 -19.70 -6.48
CA PHE A 43 30.19 -18.41 -5.87
C PHE A 43 29.86 -17.19 -6.75
N GLY A 44 29.99 -17.31 -8.07
CA GLY A 44 29.67 -16.22 -9.00
C GLY A 44 28.17 -15.94 -9.04
N ILE A 45 27.36 -17.00 -8.97
CA ILE A 45 25.90 -16.92 -8.96
C ILE A 45 25.40 -16.16 -7.72
N SER A 46 25.91 -16.50 -6.53
CA SER A 46 25.51 -15.81 -5.29
C SER A 46 25.94 -14.33 -5.26
N ALA A 47 27.13 -13.99 -5.77
CA ALA A 47 27.62 -12.61 -5.79
C ALA A 47 26.77 -11.69 -6.69
N VAL A 48 26.36 -12.16 -7.87
CA VAL A 48 25.51 -11.40 -8.80
C VAL A 48 24.13 -11.16 -8.19
N MET A 49 23.56 -12.16 -7.52
CA MET A 49 22.25 -12.04 -6.89
C MET A 49 22.25 -11.01 -5.75
N ILE A 50 23.27 -11.02 -4.89
CA ILE A 50 23.42 -10.04 -3.80
C ILE A 50 23.55 -8.61 -4.36
N LEU A 51 24.32 -8.42 -5.44
CA LEU A 51 24.45 -7.13 -6.11
C LEU A 51 23.12 -6.65 -6.69
N TYR A 52 22.37 -7.52 -7.36
CA TYR A 52 21.08 -7.21 -7.95
C TYR A 52 20.05 -6.72 -6.91
N TYR A 53 19.90 -7.46 -5.79
CA TYR A 53 19.00 -7.06 -4.71
C TYR A 53 19.44 -5.74 -4.06
N THR A 54 20.75 -5.58 -3.81
CA THR A 54 21.29 -4.35 -3.21
C THR A 54 21.01 -3.12 -4.07
N ILE A 55 21.25 -3.21 -5.38
CA ILE A 55 20.99 -2.12 -6.33
C ILE A 55 19.49 -1.82 -6.38
N SER A 56 18.65 -2.84 -6.45
CA SER A 56 17.18 -2.66 -6.51
C SER A 56 16.62 -1.98 -5.26
N ILE A 57 17.08 -2.37 -4.07
CA ILE A 57 16.70 -1.74 -2.80
C ILE A 57 17.15 -0.27 -2.76
N LEU A 58 18.40 0.01 -3.13
CA LEU A 58 18.93 1.37 -3.17
C LEU A 58 18.13 2.27 -4.11
N LEU A 59 17.82 1.77 -5.31
CA LEU A 59 17.06 2.51 -6.31
C LEU A 59 15.63 2.78 -5.84
N ALA A 60 14.96 1.78 -5.28
CA ALA A 60 13.62 1.91 -4.73
C ALA A 60 13.56 2.86 -3.52
N ALA A 61 14.55 2.79 -2.62
CA ALA A 61 14.65 3.70 -1.48
C ALA A 61 14.88 5.15 -1.94
N PHE A 62 15.70 5.36 -2.96
CA PHE A 62 15.94 6.68 -3.54
C PHE A 62 14.66 7.26 -4.17
N ILE A 63 13.94 6.45 -4.96
CA ILE A 63 12.65 6.83 -5.53
C ILE A 63 11.64 7.14 -4.42
N GLY A 64 11.54 6.26 -3.42
CA GLY A 64 10.66 6.45 -2.25
C GLY A 64 10.95 7.74 -1.50
N TYR A 65 12.22 8.12 -1.38
CA TYR A 65 12.63 9.37 -0.74
C TYR A 65 12.22 10.61 -1.54
N LEU A 66 12.24 10.55 -2.87
CA LEU A 66 11.70 11.62 -3.74
C LEU A 66 10.17 11.69 -3.64
N VAL A 67 9.50 10.56 -3.81
CA VAL A 67 8.03 10.46 -3.80
C VAL A 67 7.46 10.87 -2.44
N SER A 68 8.17 10.61 -1.34
CA SER A 68 7.78 11.02 0.01
C SER A 68 7.50 12.53 0.11
N GLN A 69 8.29 13.38 -0.53
CA GLN A 69 8.04 14.83 -0.53
C GLN A 69 6.69 15.18 -1.13
N TYR A 70 6.27 14.46 -2.17
CA TYR A 70 5.00 14.69 -2.85
C TYR A 70 3.81 14.19 -2.03
N ILE A 71 3.91 12.96 -1.51
CA ILE A 71 2.89 12.35 -0.64
C ILE A 71 2.63 13.25 0.59
N LEU A 72 3.69 13.74 1.23
CA LEU A 72 3.57 14.61 2.40
C LEU A 72 2.82 15.91 2.07
N ARG A 73 3.13 16.57 0.94
CA ARG A 73 2.44 17.81 0.56
C ARG A 73 0.96 17.60 0.31
N ILE A 74 0.60 16.51 -0.37
CA ILE A 74 -0.80 16.17 -0.65
C ILE A 74 -1.51 15.80 0.65
N GLY A 75 -0.93 14.91 1.44
CA GLY A 75 -1.51 14.46 2.71
C GLY A 75 -1.81 15.62 3.65
N LEU A 76 -0.89 16.59 3.76
CA LEU A 76 -1.13 17.79 4.55
C LEU A 76 -2.23 18.70 3.98
N ARG A 77 -2.31 18.83 2.65
CA ARG A 77 -3.35 19.63 2.01
C ARG A 77 -4.73 19.01 2.27
N VAL A 78 -4.84 17.69 2.12
CA VAL A 78 -6.06 16.92 2.41
C VAL A 78 -6.41 17.01 3.89
N ALA A 79 -5.45 16.79 4.79
CA ALA A 79 -5.67 16.89 6.23
C ALA A 79 -6.21 18.28 6.62
N LYS A 80 -5.60 19.36 6.11
CA LYS A 80 -6.08 20.73 6.34
C LYS A 80 -7.46 21.01 5.73
N GLN A 81 -7.83 20.29 4.67
CA GLN A 81 -9.15 20.42 4.07
C GLN A 81 -10.19 19.69 4.92
N ILE A 82 -9.89 18.47 5.35
CA ILE A 82 -10.73 17.69 6.26
C ILE A 82 -10.91 18.44 7.59
N GLU A 83 -9.85 18.98 8.18
CA GLU A 83 -9.89 19.76 9.42
C GLU A 83 -10.77 21.01 9.27
N ARG A 84 -10.70 21.70 8.13
CA ARG A 84 -11.58 22.84 7.82
C ARG A 84 -13.05 22.45 7.68
N ILE A 85 -13.33 21.24 7.20
CA ILE A 85 -14.70 20.72 7.13
C ILE A 85 -15.16 20.33 8.55
N LEU A 86 -14.39 19.49 9.24
CA LEU A 86 -14.70 18.99 10.58
C LEU A 86 -14.86 20.10 11.62
N SER A 87 -14.02 21.14 11.59
CA SER A 87 -14.12 22.28 12.51
C SER A 87 -15.42 23.07 12.38
N ARG A 88 -16.13 22.95 11.24
CA ARG A 88 -17.44 23.57 11.02
C ARG A 88 -18.61 22.65 11.34
N VAL A 89 -18.37 21.35 11.51
CA VAL A 89 -19.41 20.37 11.80
C VAL A 89 -19.58 20.28 13.32
N PRO A 90 -20.81 20.43 13.86
CA PRO A 90 -21.07 20.23 15.27
C PRO A 90 -20.66 18.82 15.73
N SER A 91 -20.08 18.71 16.93
CA SER A 91 -19.64 17.42 17.50
C SER A 91 -20.76 16.38 17.54
N GLN A 92 -21.99 16.80 17.83
CA GLN A 92 -23.17 15.94 17.83
C GLN A 92 -23.41 15.27 16.46
N GLN A 93 -23.21 16.03 15.37
CA GLN A 93 -23.37 15.52 14.01
C GLN A 93 -22.23 14.59 13.61
N LEU A 94 -21.01 14.84 14.08
CA LEU A 94 -19.87 13.93 13.89
C LEU A 94 -20.10 12.59 14.60
N VAL A 95 -20.60 12.62 15.83
CA VAL A 95 -20.90 11.40 16.58
C VAL A 95 -22.04 10.64 15.91
N ALA A 96 -23.12 11.33 15.52
CA ALA A 96 -24.22 10.70 14.78
C ALA A 96 -23.76 10.10 13.44
N GLY A 97 -22.91 10.81 12.69
CA GLY A 97 -22.34 10.32 11.43
C GLY A 97 -21.42 9.11 11.62
N THR A 98 -20.58 9.10 12.65
CA THR A 98 -19.71 7.96 12.97
C THR A 98 -20.53 6.74 13.40
N ILE A 99 -21.58 6.94 14.21
CA ILE A 99 -22.50 5.87 14.59
C ILE A 99 -23.23 5.33 13.36
N GLY A 100 -23.70 6.21 12.47
CA GLY A 100 -24.29 5.84 11.19
C GLY A 100 -23.35 5.00 10.33
N LEU A 101 -22.08 5.40 10.21
CA LEU A 101 -21.05 4.67 9.48
C LEU A 101 -20.81 3.27 10.06
N LEU A 102 -20.73 3.16 11.39
CA LEU A 102 -20.57 1.87 12.06
C LEU A 102 -21.75 0.93 11.76
N PHE A 103 -22.98 1.43 11.87
CA PHE A 103 -24.16 0.63 11.53
C PHE A 103 -24.24 0.31 10.05
N GLY A 104 -23.90 1.25 9.17
CA GLY A 104 -23.82 1.02 7.72
C GLY A 104 -22.84 -0.09 7.36
N LEU A 105 -21.68 -0.12 8.01
CA LEU A 105 -20.68 -1.18 7.84
C LEU A 105 -21.17 -2.54 8.36
N ILE A 106 -21.83 -2.58 9.53
CA ILE A 106 -22.44 -3.80 10.08
C ILE A 106 -23.50 -4.33 9.12
N ILE A 107 -24.39 -3.47 8.63
CA ILE A 107 -25.46 -3.84 7.70
C ILE A 107 -24.87 -4.34 6.38
N ALA A 108 -23.88 -3.64 5.82
CA ALA A 108 -23.21 -4.05 4.58
C ALA A 108 -22.56 -5.43 4.71
N ASN A 109 -21.95 -5.74 5.85
CA ASN A 109 -21.32 -7.02 6.11
C ASN A 109 -22.36 -8.14 6.31
N LEU A 110 -23.44 -7.88 7.06
CA LEU A 110 -24.54 -8.84 7.25
C LEU A 110 -25.23 -9.19 5.93
N ILE A 111 -25.49 -8.18 5.08
CA ILE A 111 -26.01 -8.40 3.73
C ILE A 111 -24.99 -9.20 2.92
N GLY A 112 -23.72 -8.80 2.91
CA GLY A 112 -22.67 -9.51 2.20
C GLY A 112 -22.60 -11.00 2.55
N MET A 113 -22.68 -11.34 3.83
CA MET A 113 -22.72 -12.72 4.32
C MET A 113 -23.96 -13.48 3.81
N ALA A 114 -25.12 -12.83 3.77
CA ALA A 114 -26.33 -13.45 3.24
C ALA A 114 -26.23 -13.76 1.72
N PHE A 115 -25.45 -12.95 0.98
CA PHE A 115 -25.21 -13.12 -0.45
C PHE A 115 -23.92 -13.87 -0.79
N GLU A 116 -23.17 -14.35 0.20
CA GLU A 116 -21.89 -15.07 0.01
C GLU A 116 -22.06 -16.33 -0.86
N ARG A 117 -23.26 -16.95 -0.82
CA ARG A 117 -23.59 -18.13 -1.61
C ARG A 117 -23.87 -17.85 -3.10
N VAL A 118 -23.95 -16.58 -3.51
CA VAL A 118 -24.16 -16.20 -4.90
C VAL A 118 -22.79 -16.03 -5.58
N PRO A 119 -22.44 -16.89 -6.55
CA PRO A 119 -21.16 -16.77 -7.25
C PRO A 119 -21.03 -15.41 -7.94
N ILE A 120 -19.81 -14.87 -7.98
CA ILE A 120 -19.42 -13.56 -8.54
C ILE A 120 -19.85 -12.35 -7.70
N ILE A 121 -21.09 -12.28 -7.22
CA ILE A 121 -21.60 -11.09 -6.53
C ILE A 121 -21.24 -11.12 -5.03
N GLY A 122 -21.24 -12.29 -4.39
CA GLY A 122 -21.10 -12.44 -2.94
C GLY A 122 -19.81 -11.86 -2.35
N SER A 123 -18.68 -11.91 -3.05
CA SER A 123 -17.39 -11.42 -2.52
C SER A 123 -17.19 -9.90 -2.64
N TYR A 124 -17.84 -9.25 -3.61
CA TYR A 124 -17.66 -7.81 -3.88
C TYR A 124 -18.79 -6.94 -3.34
N LEU A 125 -19.99 -7.52 -3.18
CA LEU A 125 -21.16 -6.81 -2.70
C LEU A 125 -20.96 -6.14 -1.32
N PRO A 126 -20.43 -6.82 -0.28
CA PRO A 126 -20.16 -6.17 1.01
C PRO A 126 -19.17 -5.02 0.89
N ILE A 127 -18.18 -5.07 0.00
CA ILE A 127 -17.16 -4.03 -0.16
C ILE A 127 -17.81 -2.74 -0.71
N VAL A 128 -18.61 -2.88 -1.77
CA VAL A 128 -19.28 -1.73 -2.39
C VAL A 128 -20.34 -1.15 -1.47
N LEU A 129 -21.15 -2.01 -0.83
CA LEU A 129 -22.15 -1.56 0.15
C LEU A 129 -21.51 -0.86 1.35
N SER A 130 -20.34 -1.34 1.81
CA SER A 130 -19.62 -0.71 2.91
C SER A 130 -19.17 0.70 2.58
N ALA A 131 -18.75 0.97 1.35
CA ALA A 131 -18.30 2.30 0.93
C ALA A 131 -19.46 3.29 0.65
N VAL A 132 -20.68 2.78 0.42
CA VAL A 132 -21.88 3.59 0.17
C VAL A 132 -22.66 3.84 1.45
N LEU A 133 -22.81 2.82 2.29
CA LEU A 133 -23.54 2.89 3.55
C LEU A 133 -22.67 3.39 4.71
N GLY A 134 -21.34 3.22 4.61
CA GLY A 134 -20.34 3.63 5.61
C GLY A 134 -19.35 4.64 5.05
#